data_AF-A0A0C2HRF4-F1
#
_entry.id   AF-A0A0C2HRF4-F1
#
_cell.length_a   1.000
_cell.length_b   1.000
_cell.length_c   1.000
_cell.angle_alpha   90.00
_cell.angle_beta   90.00
_cell.angle_gamma   90.00
#
_symmetry.space_group_name_H-M   'P 1'
#
loop_
_entity.id
_entity.type
_entity.pdbx_description
1 polymer ?
#
loop_
_entity_poly.entity_id
_entity_poly.type
_entity_poly.pdbx_seq_one_letter_code
_entity_poly.pdbx_strand_id
1 'polypeptide(L)'
;MRDLLEFVRAQTADDLVAWAIQQEAAARFGLPLAKVEEVLLEAQLLPARYQRNRKGISTAQQLKLHRSRVAVIGCGGLGGYVIEELARLGVGTIVAIDPDVFEEHNLNRQMFSVPARLGQSKTTAALERVAEVNPAVTLIPQELAFGRDNGAELLNGCALAVDALDSIRVRLELAEVCDGLGIPMVHGAIAGWYGQVFTQFPGENHLQRIYAHGVDGKGAEKTLGNPSFTPALVASLEVAEACKILIGVGEPLRGRKLLIDLLDMDLHVMPL
;
A
#
# COMPACT_ATOMS: atom_id res chain seq x y z
N MET A 1 -14.74 -9.91 -24.96
CA MET A 1 -14.68 -8.55 -24.36
C MET A 1 -15.81 -7.66 -24.86
N ARG A 2 -16.10 -7.57 -26.17
CA ARG A 2 -17.25 -6.81 -26.71
C ARG A 2 -18.59 -7.25 -26.09
N ASP A 3 -18.83 -8.56 -26.04
CA ASP A 3 -20.07 -9.14 -25.47
C ASP A 3 -20.25 -8.83 -23.97
N LEU A 4 -19.15 -8.69 -23.22
CA LEU A 4 -19.19 -8.28 -21.80
C LEU A 4 -19.66 -6.84 -21.68
N LEU A 5 -19.08 -5.94 -22.46
CA LEU A 5 -19.47 -4.53 -22.43
C LEU A 5 -20.91 -4.31 -22.88
N GLU A 6 -21.38 -5.05 -23.89
CA GLU A 6 -22.78 -5.02 -24.30
C GLU A 6 -23.71 -5.50 -23.17
N PHE A 7 -23.35 -6.60 -22.49
CA PHE A 7 -24.09 -7.11 -21.34
C PHE A 7 -24.17 -6.08 -20.19
N VAL A 8 -23.06 -5.41 -19.87
CA VAL A 8 -23.01 -4.41 -18.79
C VAL A 8 -23.79 -3.15 -19.16
N ARG A 9 -23.62 -2.64 -20.39
CA ARG A 9 -24.30 -1.42 -20.87
C ARG A 9 -25.81 -1.60 -20.96
N ALA A 10 -26.30 -2.81 -21.24
CA ALA A 10 -27.73 -3.10 -21.21
C ALA A 10 -28.36 -2.97 -19.80
N GLN A 11 -27.54 -3.00 -18.74
CA GLN A 11 -27.98 -3.01 -17.34
C GLN A 11 -27.54 -1.78 -16.56
N THR A 12 -26.81 -0.85 -17.19
CA THR A 12 -26.26 0.34 -16.54
C THR A 12 -26.77 1.58 -17.26
N ALA A 13 -27.40 2.50 -16.52
CA ALA A 13 -27.97 3.73 -17.08
C ALA A 13 -26.97 4.89 -17.16
N ASP A 14 -25.89 4.84 -16.37
CA ASP A 14 -24.83 5.86 -16.29
C ASP A 14 -23.44 5.21 -16.38
N ASP A 15 -22.41 5.91 -15.90
CA ASP A 15 -21.03 5.43 -15.89
C ASP A 15 -20.70 4.54 -14.69
N LEU A 16 -21.63 4.27 -13.76
CA LEU A 16 -21.40 3.53 -12.53
C LEU A 16 -21.92 2.09 -12.61
N VAL A 17 -21.02 1.11 -12.50
CA VAL A 17 -21.39 -0.31 -12.59
C VAL A 17 -21.54 -0.90 -11.19
N ALA A 18 -22.77 -1.27 -10.84
CA ALA A 18 -23.09 -1.88 -9.55
C ALA A 18 -22.36 -3.21 -9.34
N TRP A 19 -22.06 -3.54 -8.07
CA TRP A 19 -21.35 -4.77 -7.70
C TRP A 19 -22.03 -6.05 -8.20
N ALA A 20 -23.36 -6.13 -8.10
CA ALA A 20 -24.12 -7.28 -8.59
C ALA A 20 -23.91 -7.55 -10.10
N ILE A 21 -23.87 -6.48 -10.91
CA ILE A 21 -23.64 -6.59 -12.36
C ILE A 21 -22.22 -7.11 -12.65
N GLN A 22 -21.23 -6.68 -11.86
CA GLN A 22 -19.85 -7.16 -11.99
C GLN A 22 -19.74 -8.64 -11.65
N GLN A 23 -20.41 -9.10 -10.58
CA GLN A 23 -20.46 -10.51 -10.22
C GLN A 23 -21.14 -11.35 -11.29
N GLU A 24 -22.27 -10.89 -11.82
CA GLU A 24 -22.99 -11.59 -12.88
C GLU A 24 -22.13 -11.66 -14.16
N ALA A 25 -21.44 -10.57 -14.53
CA ALA A 25 -20.51 -10.57 -15.65
C ALA A 25 -19.37 -11.57 -15.42
N ALA A 26 -18.75 -11.57 -14.24
CA ALA A 26 -17.67 -12.50 -13.89
C ALA A 26 -18.13 -13.96 -14.04
N ALA A 27 -19.29 -14.30 -13.47
CA ALA A 27 -19.87 -15.64 -13.56
C ALA A 27 -20.25 -16.03 -14.99
N ARG A 28 -20.94 -15.14 -15.72
CA ARG A 28 -21.44 -15.38 -17.08
C ARG A 28 -20.30 -15.63 -18.08
N PHE A 29 -19.21 -14.87 -17.96
CA PHE A 29 -18.10 -14.93 -18.90
C PHE A 29 -16.92 -15.78 -18.39
N GLY A 30 -17.01 -16.36 -17.19
CA GLY A 30 -15.95 -17.18 -16.60
C GLY A 30 -14.65 -16.39 -16.36
N LEU A 31 -14.76 -15.13 -15.97
CA LEU A 31 -13.62 -14.22 -15.79
C LEU A 31 -13.40 -13.88 -14.31
N PRO A 32 -12.14 -13.71 -13.87
CA PRO A 32 -11.85 -13.10 -12.59
C PRO A 32 -12.42 -11.68 -12.51
N LEU A 33 -12.86 -11.26 -11.32
CA LEU A 33 -13.38 -9.91 -11.08
C LEU A 33 -12.39 -8.81 -11.46
N ALA A 34 -11.09 -9.03 -11.22
CA ALA A 34 -10.04 -8.12 -11.69
C ALA A 34 -10.13 -7.86 -13.19
N LYS A 35 -10.35 -8.91 -14.00
CA LYS A 35 -10.47 -8.77 -15.46
C LYS A 35 -11.77 -8.08 -15.87
N VAL A 36 -12.85 -8.28 -15.13
CA VAL A 36 -14.10 -7.54 -15.34
C VAL A 36 -13.86 -6.05 -15.07
N GLU A 37 -13.30 -5.69 -13.91
CA GLU A 37 -13.00 -4.29 -13.57
C GLU A 37 -12.06 -3.64 -14.61
N GLU A 38 -11.04 -4.35 -15.10
CA GLU A 38 -10.17 -3.82 -16.16
C GLU A 38 -10.97 -3.42 -17.41
N VAL A 39 -11.84 -4.31 -17.91
CA VAL A 39 -12.66 -4.06 -19.10
C VAL A 39 -13.60 -2.86 -18.89
N LEU A 40 -14.18 -2.74 -17.70
CA LEU A 40 -15.04 -1.60 -17.36
C LEU A 40 -14.26 -0.29 -17.39
N LEU A 41 -13.12 -0.25 -16.69
CA LEU A 41 -12.28 0.93 -16.57
C LEU A 41 -11.70 1.37 -17.93
N GLU A 42 -11.30 0.42 -18.80
CA GLU A 42 -10.93 0.69 -20.19
C GLU A 42 -12.06 1.36 -20.99
N ALA A 43 -13.30 0.92 -20.75
CA ALA A 43 -14.50 1.48 -21.39
C ALA A 43 -15.04 2.76 -20.72
N GLN A 44 -14.29 3.35 -19.79
CA GLN A 44 -14.69 4.52 -18.99
C GLN A 44 -15.95 4.29 -18.14
N LEU A 45 -16.18 3.04 -17.74
CA LEU A 45 -17.19 2.66 -16.75
C LEU A 45 -16.50 2.44 -15.40
N LEU A 46 -16.99 3.07 -14.35
CA LEU A 46 -16.42 3.03 -13.02
C LEU A 46 -17.15 1.98 -12.16
N PRO A 47 -16.46 0.98 -11.60
CA PRO A 47 -17.02 0.14 -10.55
C PRO A 47 -17.57 1.00 -9.40
N ALA A 48 -18.85 0.81 -9.05
CA ALA A 48 -19.55 1.70 -8.12
C ALA A 48 -18.89 1.81 -6.73
N ARG A 49 -18.05 0.84 -6.32
CA ARG A 49 -17.23 0.92 -5.10
C ARG A 49 -16.35 2.18 -5.05
N TYR A 50 -15.86 2.65 -6.20
CA TYR A 50 -14.98 3.82 -6.28
C TYR A 50 -15.74 5.14 -6.49
N GLN A 51 -17.08 5.13 -6.48
CA GLN A 51 -17.89 6.33 -6.76
C GLN A 51 -17.56 7.52 -5.86
N ARG A 52 -17.13 7.27 -4.61
CA ARG A 52 -16.80 8.31 -3.63
C ARG A 52 -15.44 8.96 -3.89
N ASN A 53 -14.61 8.36 -4.74
CA ASN A 53 -13.32 8.90 -5.16
C ASN A 53 -13.43 9.70 -6.47
N ARG A 54 -14.52 9.54 -7.25
CA ARG A 54 -14.59 9.94 -8.67
C ARG A 54 -14.29 11.41 -8.98
N LYS A 55 -14.44 12.32 -8.00
CA LYS A 55 -14.10 13.75 -8.15
C LYS A 55 -12.61 14.04 -7.93
N GLY A 56 -11.93 13.23 -7.12
CA GLY A 56 -10.49 13.34 -6.85
C GLY A 56 -9.64 12.38 -7.68
N ILE A 57 -10.21 11.24 -8.09
CA ILE A 57 -9.58 10.19 -8.89
C ILE A 57 -10.55 9.84 -10.03
N SER A 58 -10.22 10.27 -11.24
CA SER A 58 -11.01 9.97 -12.45
C SER A 58 -10.99 8.47 -12.79
N THR A 59 -11.94 8.00 -13.62
CA THR A 59 -11.97 6.60 -14.10
C THR A 59 -10.66 6.20 -14.81
N ALA A 60 -10.05 7.10 -15.56
CA ALA A 60 -8.75 6.87 -16.18
C ALA A 60 -7.60 6.72 -15.16
N GLN A 61 -7.64 7.48 -14.05
CA GLN A 61 -6.67 7.32 -12.96
C GLN A 61 -6.94 6.05 -12.15
N GLN A 62 -8.21 5.68 -11.96
CA GLN A 62 -8.59 4.41 -11.35
C GLN A 62 -8.08 3.22 -12.18
N LEU A 63 -8.09 3.31 -13.52
CA LEU A 63 -7.46 2.32 -14.40
C LEU A 63 -5.95 2.22 -14.16
N LYS A 64 -5.24 3.35 -13.93
CA LYS A 64 -3.82 3.32 -13.59
C LYS A 64 -3.58 2.60 -12.26
N LEU A 65 -4.37 2.89 -11.23
CA LEU A 65 -4.31 2.18 -9.94
C LEU A 65 -4.57 0.69 -10.11
N HIS A 66 -5.62 0.32 -10.86
CA HIS A 66 -5.98 -1.07 -11.15
C HIS A 66 -4.86 -1.84 -11.88
N ARG A 67 -4.05 -1.17 -12.70
CA ARG A 67 -2.90 -1.79 -13.38
C ARG A 67 -1.61 -1.74 -12.58
N SER A 68 -1.60 -1.04 -11.45
CA SER A 68 -0.41 -0.87 -10.64
C SER A 68 -0.16 -2.09 -9.76
N ARG A 69 1.12 -2.38 -9.59
CA ARG A 69 1.63 -3.36 -8.63
C ARG A 69 2.47 -2.63 -7.59
N VAL A 70 2.16 -2.79 -6.31
CA VAL A 70 2.85 -2.13 -5.19
C VAL A 70 3.39 -3.18 -4.24
N ALA A 71 4.65 -3.05 -3.84
CA ALA A 71 5.18 -3.85 -2.73
C ALA A 71 5.02 -3.12 -1.40
N VAL A 72 4.60 -3.83 -0.37
CA VAL A 72 4.56 -3.34 1.02
C VAL A 72 5.47 -4.24 1.85
N ILE A 73 6.54 -3.67 2.39
CA ILE A 73 7.56 -4.40 3.13
C ILE A 73 7.32 -4.18 4.62
N GLY A 74 6.89 -5.24 5.29
CA GLY A 74 6.31 -5.23 6.63
C GLY A 74 4.78 -5.18 6.59
N CYS A 75 4.12 -6.07 7.33
CA CYS A 75 2.67 -6.19 7.49
C CYS A 75 2.24 -5.89 8.95
N GLY A 76 3.08 -5.17 9.69
CA GLY A 76 2.86 -4.80 11.08
C GLY A 76 1.95 -3.57 11.25
N GLY A 77 2.34 -2.66 12.16
CA GLY A 77 1.54 -1.49 12.52
C GLY A 77 1.23 -0.59 11.32
N LEU A 78 2.26 -0.16 10.58
CA LEU A 78 2.08 0.64 9.36
C LEU A 78 1.50 -0.19 8.21
N GLY A 79 2.19 -1.28 7.88
CA GLY A 79 1.92 -2.08 6.69
C GLY A 79 0.50 -2.64 6.60
N GLY A 80 -0.09 -3.05 7.73
CA GLY A 80 -1.48 -3.51 7.75
C GLY A 80 -2.47 -2.43 7.29
N TYR A 81 -2.31 -1.19 7.74
CA TYR A 81 -3.14 -0.07 7.29
C TYR A 81 -2.84 0.31 5.83
N VAL A 82 -1.57 0.32 5.43
CA VAL A 82 -1.18 0.56 4.02
C VAL A 82 -1.87 -0.44 3.08
N ILE A 83 -1.81 -1.73 3.40
CA ILE A 83 -2.44 -2.79 2.58
C ILE A 83 -3.96 -2.60 2.50
N GLU A 84 -4.63 -2.37 3.63
CA GLU A 84 -6.09 -2.14 3.67
C GLU A 84 -6.48 -0.94 2.79
N GLU A 85 -5.76 0.18 2.91
CA GLU A 85 -6.06 1.39 2.15
C GLU A 85 -5.75 1.23 0.65
N LEU A 86 -4.62 0.63 0.27
CA LEU A 86 -4.30 0.34 -1.14
C LEU A 86 -5.35 -0.59 -1.78
N ALA A 87 -5.82 -1.60 -1.05
CA ALA A 87 -6.86 -2.51 -1.53
C ALA A 87 -8.21 -1.78 -1.72
N ARG A 88 -8.59 -0.91 -0.79
CA ARG A 88 -9.80 -0.07 -0.90
C ARG A 88 -9.70 0.96 -2.02
N LEU A 89 -8.49 1.48 -2.25
CA LEU A 89 -8.18 2.42 -3.33
C LEU A 89 -8.19 1.75 -4.71
N GLY A 90 -8.14 0.41 -4.76
CA GLY A 90 -8.21 -0.37 -6.00
C GLY A 90 -6.86 -0.48 -6.71
N VAL A 91 -5.76 -0.52 -5.96
CA VAL A 91 -4.45 -0.91 -6.51
C VAL A 91 -4.51 -2.37 -6.93
N GLY A 92 -4.23 -2.68 -8.19
CA GLY A 92 -4.51 -4.00 -8.76
C GLY A 92 -3.78 -5.16 -8.10
N THR A 93 -2.50 -4.97 -7.80
CA THR A 93 -1.67 -6.00 -7.15
C THR A 93 -0.90 -5.42 -5.97
N ILE A 94 -0.96 -6.11 -4.84
CA ILE A 94 -0.20 -5.79 -3.62
C ILE A 94 0.70 -6.99 -3.30
N VAL A 95 2.01 -6.77 -3.25
CA VAL A 95 2.97 -7.78 -2.78
C VAL A 95 3.25 -7.48 -1.31
N ALA A 96 2.79 -8.35 -0.42
CA ALA A 96 2.92 -8.16 1.02
C ALA A 96 4.04 -9.06 1.54
N ILE A 97 5.11 -8.47 2.10
CA ILE A 97 6.32 -9.18 2.50
C ILE A 97 6.51 -9.01 4.01
N ASP A 98 6.40 -10.09 4.77
CA ASP A 98 6.64 -10.10 6.21
C ASP A 98 6.95 -11.53 6.69
N PRO A 99 8.03 -11.78 7.45
CA PRO A 99 8.36 -13.10 7.95
C PRO A 99 7.60 -13.51 9.22
N ASP A 100 6.91 -12.58 9.87
CA ASP A 100 6.40 -12.78 11.22
C ASP A 100 4.97 -13.33 11.26
N VAL A 101 4.61 -13.80 12.45
CA VAL A 101 3.25 -14.13 12.87
C VAL A 101 2.73 -13.09 13.87
N PHE A 102 1.43 -13.08 14.16
CA PHE A 102 0.88 -12.22 15.20
C PHE A 102 1.21 -12.71 16.61
N GLU A 103 1.64 -11.78 17.45
CA GLU A 103 1.82 -11.95 18.88
C GLU A 103 0.87 -11.06 19.69
N GLU A 104 0.67 -11.33 20.98
CA GLU A 104 -0.25 -10.56 21.83
C GLU A 104 0.06 -9.06 21.82
N HIS A 105 1.34 -8.70 21.81
CA HIS A 105 1.79 -7.31 21.79
C HIS A 105 1.48 -6.58 20.46
N ASN A 106 0.95 -7.28 19.45
CA ASN A 106 0.50 -6.69 18.19
C ASN A 106 -0.94 -6.19 18.25
N LEU A 107 -1.77 -6.78 19.13
CA LEU A 107 -3.20 -6.52 19.27
C LEU A 107 -3.54 -5.04 19.53
N ASN A 108 -2.58 -4.28 20.07
CA ASN A 108 -2.79 -2.88 20.40
C ASN A 108 -2.83 -1.96 19.17
N ARG A 109 -2.26 -2.35 18.02
CA ARG A 109 -2.01 -1.43 16.90
C ARG A 109 -1.98 -2.04 15.49
N GLN A 110 -1.88 -3.36 15.34
CA GLN A 110 -1.78 -3.96 14.01
C GLN A 110 -3.17 -4.31 13.48
N MET A 111 -3.55 -3.71 12.35
CA MET A 111 -4.90 -3.75 11.77
C MET A 111 -5.50 -5.16 11.66
N PHE A 112 -4.70 -6.16 11.28
CA PHE A 112 -5.17 -7.52 11.03
C PHE A 112 -5.04 -8.45 12.25
N SER A 113 -4.46 -7.97 13.34
CA SER A 113 -4.28 -8.74 14.56
C SER A 113 -5.57 -8.77 15.38
N VAL A 114 -6.01 -9.98 15.74
CA VAL A 114 -7.12 -10.24 16.66
C VAL A 114 -6.75 -11.46 17.51
N PRO A 115 -7.36 -11.67 18.70
CA PRO A 115 -7.02 -12.81 19.55
C PRO A 115 -7.10 -14.17 18.84
N ALA A 116 -8.05 -14.33 17.91
CA ALA A 116 -8.21 -15.56 17.13
C ALA A 116 -7.10 -15.81 16.08
N ARG A 117 -6.27 -14.80 15.78
CA ARG A 117 -5.19 -14.86 14.78
C ARG A 117 -3.79 -14.91 15.39
N LEU A 118 -3.67 -15.03 16.71
CA LEU A 118 -2.36 -15.19 17.36
C LEU A 118 -1.66 -16.45 16.81
N GLY A 119 -0.39 -16.31 16.43
CA GLY A 119 0.39 -17.35 15.75
C GLY A 119 0.11 -17.51 14.25
N GLN A 120 -0.86 -16.78 13.68
CA GLN A 120 -1.08 -16.75 12.24
C GLN A 120 -0.07 -15.81 11.56
N SER A 121 0.41 -16.20 10.38
CA SER A 121 1.21 -15.35 9.48
C SER A 121 0.50 -14.03 9.18
N LYS A 122 1.25 -12.92 9.29
CA LYS A 122 0.73 -11.57 9.02
C LYS A 122 0.33 -11.41 7.55
N THR A 123 1.11 -11.94 6.61
CA THR A 123 0.80 -11.85 5.17
C THR A 123 -0.39 -12.72 4.80
N THR A 124 -0.57 -13.88 5.45
CA THR A 124 -1.76 -14.73 5.24
C THR A 124 -3.02 -14.02 5.72
N ALA A 125 -3.02 -13.39 6.90
CA ALA A 125 -4.17 -12.61 7.36
C ALA A 125 -4.46 -11.40 6.46
N ALA A 126 -3.42 -10.76 5.90
CA ALA A 126 -3.58 -9.69 4.92
C ALA A 126 -4.24 -10.21 3.63
N LEU A 127 -3.84 -11.38 3.13
CA LEU A 127 -4.46 -12.04 1.96
C LEU A 127 -5.96 -12.26 2.16
N GLU A 128 -6.34 -12.90 3.27
CA GLU A 128 -7.74 -13.14 3.64
C GLU A 128 -8.52 -11.82 3.67
N ARG A 129 -7.93 -10.81 4.31
CA ARG A 129 -8.57 -9.51 4.47
C ARG A 129 -8.78 -8.78 3.14
N VAL A 130 -7.78 -8.76 2.27
CA VAL A 130 -7.90 -8.11 0.96
C VAL A 130 -8.96 -8.80 0.10
N ALA A 131 -9.03 -10.13 0.13
CA ALA A 131 -10.05 -10.89 -0.59
C ALA A 131 -11.49 -10.52 -0.12
N GLU A 132 -11.68 -10.25 1.17
CA GLU A 132 -12.96 -9.78 1.72
C GLU A 132 -13.30 -8.34 1.30
N VAL A 133 -12.31 -7.44 1.34
CA VAL A 133 -12.51 -5.99 1.13
C VAL A 133 -12.65 -5.65 -0.35
N ASN A 134 -11.77 -6.20 -1.17
CA ASN A 134 -11.75 -5.95 -2.61
C ASN A 134 -11.31 -7.19 -3.38
N PRO A 135 -12.24 -8.10 -3.72
CA PRO A 135 -11.91 -9.34 -4.45
C PRO A 135 -11.43 -9.11 -5.90
N ALA A 136 -11.44 -7.87 -6.40
CA ALA A 136 -10.80 -7.51 -7.68
C ALA A 136 -9.31 -7.16 -7.52
N VAL A 137 -8.82 -6.98 -6.29
CA VAL A 137 -7.41 -6.76 -5.97
C VAL A 137 -6.72 -8.09 -5.67
N THR A 138 -5.55 -8.28 -6.24
CA THR A 138 -4.71 -9.45 -5.97
C THR A 138 -3.69 -9.13 -4.89
N LEU A 139 -3.69 -9.87 -3.80
CA LEU A 139 -2.58 -9.84 -2.82
C LEU A 139 -1.70 -11.07 -3.01
N ILE A 140 -0.38 -10.84 -3.08
CA ILE A 140 0.64 -11.90 -3.16
C ILE A 140 1.38 -11.91 -1.82
N PRO A 141 1.14 -12.89 -0.94
CA PRO A 141 1.84 -12.99 0.34
C PRO A 141 3.25 -13.57 0.14
N GLN A 142 4.22 -13.01 0.85
CA GLN A 142 5.61 -13.47 0.87
C GLN A 142 6.06 -13.62 2.34
N GLU A 143 5.98 -14.86 2.85
CA GLU A 143 6.28 -15.22 4.24
C GLU A 143 7.79 -15.40 4.44
N LEU A 144 8.54 -14.32 4.21
CA LEU A 144 9.99 -14.31 4.28
C LEU A 144 10.52 -12.92 4.64
N ALA A 145 11.74 -12.89 5.15
CA ALA A 145 12.43 -11.64 5.44
C ALA A 145 12.93 -11.01 4.13
N PHE A 146 12.64 -9.72 3.96
CA PHE A 146 13.20 -8.94 2.85
C PHE A 146 14.71 -8.74 3.05
N GLY A 147 15.48 -8.85 1.97
CA GLY A 147 16.92 -8.61 1.96
C GLY A 147 17.45 -8.29 0.57
N ARG A 148 18.75 -7.96 0.49
CA ARG A 148 19.42 -7.63 -0.78
C ARG A 148 19.43 -8.79 -1.79
N ASP A 149 19.49 -10.01 -1.28
CA ASP A 149 19.62 -11.26 -2.03
C ASP A 149 18.31 -11.68 -2.72
N ASN A 150 17.16 -11.34 -2.13
CA ASN A 150 15.84 -11.69 -2.68
C ASN A 150 15.04 -10.47 -3.18
N GLY A 151 15.43 -9.25 -2.82
CA GLY A 151 14.64 -8.05 -3.07
C GLY A 151 14.34 -7.80 -4.55
N ALA A 152 15.30 -8.07 -5.45
CA ALA A 152 15.10 -7.87 -6.88
C ALA A 152 13.98 -8.75 -7.45
N GLU A 153 13.87 -9.99 -6.97
CA GLU A 153 12.81 -10.92 -7.36
C GLU A 153 11.45 -10.50 -6.77
N LEU A 154 11.43 -10.17 -5.48
CA LEU A 154 10.22 -9.79 -4.76
C LEU A 154 9.56 -8.53 -5.32
N LEU A 155 10.38 -7.55 -5.71
CA LEU A 155 9.91 -6.26 -6.23
C LEU A 155 9.75 -6.25 -7.75
N ASN A 156 9.96 -7.38 -8.43
CA ASN A 156 9.85 -7.45 -9.89
C ASN A 156 8.44 -7.04 -10.36
N GLY A 157 8.42 -6.11 -11.33
CA GLY A 157 7.20 -5.56 -11.92
C GLY A 157 6.40 -4.61 -11.00
N CYS A 158 6.87 -4.32 -9.79
CA CYS A 158 6.27 -3.30 -8.93
C CYS A 158 6.53 -1.91 -9.51
N ALA A 159 5.54 -1.03 -9.44
CA ALA A 159 5.66 0.38 -9.83
C ALA A 159 6.31 1.23 -8.72
N LEU A 160 6.16 0.82 -7.46
CA LEU A 160 6.82 1.42 -6.29
C LEU A 160 6.83 0.44 -5.11
N ALA A 161 7.64 0.74 -4.10
CA ALA A 161 7.64 0.08 -2.80
C ALA A 161 7.15 1.03 -1.68
N VAL A 162 6.53 0.46 -0.64
CA VAL A 162 6.17 1.16 0.60
C VAL A 162 6.94 0.52 1.75
N ASP A 163 7.73 1.32 2.45
CA ASP A 163 8.58 0.92 3.57
C ASP A 163 7.83 1.02 4.90
N ALA A 164 7.34 -0.12 5.36
CA ALA A 164 6.67 -0.30 6.65
C ALA A 164 7.52 -1.13 7.64
N LEU A 165 8.84 -1.10 7.50
CA LEU A 165 9.80 -1.86 8.32
C LEU A 165 10.02 -1.22 9.70
N ASP A 166 10.61 -1.95 10.64
CA ASP A 166 11.06 -1.43 11.93
C ASP A 166 12.60 -1.47 12.09
N SER A 167 13.32 -1.96 11.08
CA SER A 167 14.76 -2.14 11.10
C SER A 167 15.46 -1.21 10.11
N ILE A 168 16.31 -0.31 10.62
CA ILE A 168 17.12 0.61 9.80
C ILE A 168 17.92 -0.15 8.73
N ARG A 169 18.51 -1.31 9.08
CA ARG A 169 19.27 -2.11 8.12
C ARG A 169 18.42 -2.50 6.91
N VAL A 170 17.24 -3.07 7.14
CA VAL A 170 16.38 -3.56 6.05
C VAL A 170 15.81 -2.39 5.25
N ARG A 171 15.57 -1.23 5.88
CA ARG A 171 15.18 -0.01 5.17
C ARG A 171 16.26 0.42 4.17
N LEU A 172 17.53 0.39 4.57
CA LEU A 172 18.65 0.71 3.68
C LEU A 172 18.79 -0.30 2.54
N GLU A 173 18.57 -1.59 2.81
CA GLU A 173 18.54 -2.63 1.79
C GLU A 173 17.40 -2.41 0.78
N LEU A 174 16.21 -2.05 1.25
CA LEU A 174 15.07 -1.72 0.40
C LEU A 174 15.39 -0.51 -0.51
N ALA A 175 16.00 0.54 0.04
CA ALA A 175 16.40 1.70 -0.75
C ALA A 175 17.39 1.34 -1.86
N GLU A 176 18.37 0.50 -1.58
CA GLU A 176 19.34 0.03 -2.59
C GLU A 176 18.68 -0.84 -3.68
N VAL A 177 17.77 -1.75 -3.29
CA VAL A 177 17.05 -2.59 -4.26
C VAL A 177 16.13 -1.75 -5.13
N CYS A 178 15.39 -0.79 -4.56
CA CYS A 178 14.53 0.11 -5.30
C CYS A 178 15.31 0.96 -6.30
N ASP A 179 16.48 1.47 -5.90
CA ASP A 179 17.40 2.20 -6.78
C ASP A 179 17.86 1.32 -7.96
N GLY A 180 18.33 0.10 -7.66
CA GLY A 180 18.78 -0.85 -8.68
C GLY A 180 17.69 -1.29 -9.66
N LEU A 181 16.42 -1.30 -9.24
CA LEU A 181 15.26 -1.60 -10.08
C LEU A 181 14.67 -0.38 -10.78
N GLY A 182 15.13 0.84 -10.45
CA GLY A 182 14.60 2.07 -11.02
C GLY A 182 13.16 2.38 -10.59
N ILE A 183 12.76 1.98 -9.38
CA ILE A 183 11.42 2.26 -8.82
C ILE A 183 11.52 3.15 -7.58
N PRO A 184 10.56 4.06 -7.35
CA PRO A 184 10.52 4.87 -6.14
C PRO A 184 10.11 4.04 -4.92
N MET A 185 10.48 4.52 -3.73
CA MET A 185 9.96 4.05 -2.45
C MET A 185 9.31 5.18 -1.66
N VAL A 186 8.21 4.87 -0.97
CA VAL A 186 7.60 5.74 0.03
C VAL A 186 8.02 5.23 1.41
N HIS A 187 8.59 6.12 2.22
CA HIS A 187 9.09 5.79 3.55
C HIS A 187 8.20 6.37 4.63
N GLY A 188 7.78 5.51 5.56
CA GLY A 188 7.16 5.87 6.84
C GLY A 188 7.97 5.35 8.03
N ALA A 189 8.08 6.17 9.07
CA ALA A 189 8.60 5.76 10.37
C ALA A 189 7.80 6.39 11.50
N ILE A 190 7.69 5.66 12.62
CA ILE A 190 6.91 6.08 13.79
C ILE A 190 7.66 5.79 15.08
N ALA A 191 7.41 6.61 16.11
CA ALA A 191 7.77 6.32 17.49
C ALA A 191 6.88 7.12 18.44
N GLY A 192 6.09 6.46 19.28
CA GLY A 192 5.17 7.11 20.20
C GLY A 192 4.13 7.97 19.47
N TRP A 193 4.12 9.27 19.76
CA TRP A 193 3.23 10.27 19.15
C TRP A 193 3.75 10.84 17.83
N TYR A 194 4.96 10.44 17.43
CA TYR A 194 5.68 11.07 16.34
C TYR A 194 5.73 10.18 15.10
N GLY A 195 5.72 10.82 13.94
CA GLY A 195 5.86 10.16 12.65
C GLY A 195 6.70 10.97 11.68
N GLN A 196 7.21 10.32 10.65
CA GLN A 196 7.78 10.98 9.49
C GLN A 196 7.44 10.24 8.20
N VAL A 197 7.27 11.01 7.12
CA VAL A 197 7.03 10.48 5.77
C VAL A 197 7.87 11.23 4.75
N PHE A 198 8.47 10.51 3.80
CA PHE A 198 9.04 11.08 2.58
C PHE A 198 9.04 10.08 1.43
N THR A 199 9.39 10.53 0.24
CA THR A 199 9.51 9.69 -0.95
C THR A 199 10.93 9.77 -1.50
N GLN A 200 11.52 8.63 -1.82
CA GLN A 200 12.83 8.53 -2.47
C GLN A 200 12.67 7.96 -3.88
N PHE A 201 13.18 8.68 -4.87
CA PHE A 201 13.21 8.25 -6.26
C PHE A 201 14.56 7.62 -6.61
N PRO A 202 14.65 6.86 -7.72
CA PRO A 202 15.92 6.34 -8.21
C PRO A 202 16.97 7.44 -8.39
N GLY A 203 18.21 7.13 -8.01
CA GLY A 203 19.36 8.03 -8.00
C GLY A 203 19.50 8.89 -6.74
N GLU A 204 18.57 8.78 -5.78
CA GLU A 204 18.58 9.55 -4.53
C GLU A 204 19.07 8.72 -3.35
N ASN A 205 19.68 9.38 -2.35
CA ASN A 205 20.28 8.74 -1.18
C ASN A 205 19.77 9.33 0.15
N HIS A 206 18.51 9.77 0.19
CA HIS A 206 17.92 10.44 1.34
C HIS A 206 17.93 9.57 2.60
N LEU A 207 17.53 8.31 2.47
CA LEU A 207 17.48 7.36 3.58
C LEU A 207 18.88 7.11 4.16
N GLN A 208 19.88 6.93 3.30
CA GLN A 208 21.28 6.78 3.70
C GLN A 208 21.79 8.02 4.45
N ARG A 209 21.40 9.23 4.02
CA ARG A 209 21.76 10.48 4.71
C ARG A 209 21.08 10.62 6.07
N ILE A 210 19.79 10.27 6.18
CA ILE A 210 19.03 10.34 7.45
C ILE A 210 19.60 9.36 8.47
N TYR A 211 19.95 8.14 8.04
CA TYR A 211 20.40 7.07 8.94
C TYR A 211 21.92 6.86 8.96
N ALA A 212 22.70 7.79 8.38
CA ALA A 212 24.16 7.71 8.29
C ALA A 212 24.88 7.46 9.64
N HIS A 213 24.26 7.90 10.75
CA HIS A 213 24.79 7.78 12.11
C HIS A 213 24.04 6.76 12.99
N GLY A 214 23.05 6.05 12.43
CA GLY A 214 22.09 5.23 13.20
C GLY A 214 22.22 3.72 13.04
N VAL A 215 23.31 3.22 12.43
CA VAL A 215 23.43 1.83 11.96
C VAL A 215 23.35 0.78 13.10
N ASP A 216 23.65 1.17 14.34
CA ASP A 216 23.58 0.29 15.53
C ASP A 216 22.36 0.54 16.44
N GLY A 217 21.46 1.47 16.06
CA GLY A 217 20.33 1.89 16.90
C GLY A 217 19.09 1.02 16.73
N LYS A 218 18.59 0.41 17.82
CA LYS A 218 17.16 0.06 17.92
C LYS A 218 16.37 1.38 17.89
N GLY A 219 15.33 1.47 17.07
CA GLY A 219 14.63 2.74 16.90
C GLY A 219 13.94 3.22 18.18
N ALA A 220 13.61 4.51 18.21
CA ALA A 220 13.00 5.18 19.36
C ALA A 220 11.65 4.56 19.76
N GLU A 221 11.04 3.73 18.91
CA GLU A 221 9.78 3.03 19.17
C GLU A 221 9.84 2.07 20.36
N LYS A 222 11.00 1.48 20.67
CA LYS A 222 11.11 0.56 21.81
C LYS A 222 11.07 1.28 23.16
N THR A 223 11.35 2.58 23.18
CA THR A 223 11.34 3.41 24.37
C THR A 223 10.03 4.18 24.50
N LEU A 224 9.45 4.63 23.38
CA LEU A 224 8.23 5.45 23.37
C LEU A 224 6.94 4.65 23.16
N GLY A 225 7.04 3.38 22.75
CA GLY A 225 5.89 2.56 22.36
C GLY A 225 5.27 3.04 21.05
N ASN A 226 4.14 2.44 20.67
CA ASN A 226 3.40 2.78 19.45
C ASN A 226 1.89 2.73 19.73
N PRO A 227 1.26 3.86 20.09
CA PRO A 227 -0.18 4.01 20.14
C PRO A 227 -0.82 3.66 18.79
N SER A 228 -2.06 3.16 18.78
CA SER A 228 -2.73 2.67 17.56
C SER A 228 -2.94 3.73 16.49
N PHE A 229 -3.11 4.99 16.88
CA PHE A 229 -3.42 6.08 15.97
C PHE A 229 -2.21 6.52 15.13
N THR A 230 -1.00 6.44 15.66
CA THR A 230 0.23 6.89 14.98
C THR A 230 0.51 6.08 13.70
N PRO A 231 0.55 4.73 13.72
CA PRO A 231 0.73 3.96 12.49
C PRO A 231 -0.40 4.16 11.51
N ALA A 232 -1.65 4.29 11.97
CA ALA A 232 -2.78 4.51 11.08
C ALA A 232 -2.62 5.83 10.30
N LEU A 233 -2.28 6.93 10.98
CA LEU A 233 -2.05 8.22 10.33
C LEU A 233 -0.89 8.18 9.33
N VAL A 234 0.25 7.64 9.74
CA VAL A 234 1.45 7.59 8.88
C VAL A 234 1.19 6.70 7.66
N ALA A 235 0.51 5.56 7.83
CA ALA A 235 0.10 4.70 6.72
C ALA A 235 -0.78 5.45 5.71
N SER A 236 -1.76 6.24 6.17
CA SER A 236 -2.59 7.04 5.26
C SER A 236 -1.78 8.06 4.46
N LEU A 237 -0.75 8.64 5.08
CA LEU A 237 0.17 9.57 4.41
C LEU A 237 1.06 8.84 3.39
N GLU A 238 1.55 7.64 3.73
CA GLU A 238 2.29 6.80 2.78
C GLU A 238 1.44 6.42 1.57
N VAL A 239 0.18 6.03 1.79
CA VAL A 239 -0.77 5.67 0.71
C VAL A 239 -1.10 6.89 -0.15
N ALA A 240 -1.21 8.08 0.44
CA ALA A 240 -1.40 9.32 -0.33
C ALA A 240 -0.20 9.62 -1.23
N GLU A 241 1.04 9.45 -0.76
CA GLU A 241 2.24 9.56 -1.60
C GLU A 241 2.26 8.50 -2.71
N ALA A 242 1.99 7.24 -2.37
CA ALA A 242 1.92 6.15 -3.34
C ALA A 242 0.87 6.43 -4.43
N CYS A 243 -0.34 6.86 -4.04
CA CYS A 243 -1.41 7.21 -4.97
C CYS A 243 -0.98 8.30 -5.96
N LYS A 244 -0.39 9.41 -5.46
CA LYS A 244 0.14 10.50 -6.29
C LYS A 244 1.12 10.00 -7.33
N ILE A 245 2.06 9.15 -6.94
CA ILE A 245 3.07 8.56 -7.83
C ILE A 245 2.41 7.71 -8.90
N LEU A 246 1.53 6.77 -8.50
CA LEU A 246 0.88 5.82 -9.42
C LEU A 246 -0.01 6.50 -10.47
N ILE A 247 -0.73 7.56 -10.09
CA ILE A 247 -1.63 8.27 -11.02
C ILE A 247 -0.97 9.46 -11.71
N GLY A 248 0.23 9.86 -11.26
CA GLY A 248 1.06 10.92 -11.83
C GLY A 248 0.51 12.32 -11.57
N VAL A 249 0.16 12.63 -10.32
CA VAL A 249 -0.39 13.95 -9.93
C VAL A 249 0.24 14.50 -8.66
N GLY A 250 0.15 15.82 -8.49
CA GLY A 250 0.68 16.51 -7.32
C GLY A 250 2.20 16.44 -7.24
N GLU A 251 2.73 16.88 -6.10
CA GLU A 251 4.17 16.90 -5.83
C GLU A 251 4.47 15.92 -4.68
N PRO A 252 5.10 14.77 -4.97
CA PRO A 252 5.58 13.86 -3.92
C PRO A 252 6.48 14.55 -2.90
N LEU A 253 6.65 13.94 -1.73
CA LEU A 253 7.60 14.36 -0.69
C LEU A 253 9.04 13.99 -1.09
N ARG A 254 9.46 14.42 -2.27
CA ARG A 254 10.79 14.22 -2.84
C ARG A 254 11.70 15.38 -2.39
N GLY A 255 12.89 15.08 -1.84
CA GLY A 255 13.81 16.09 -1.30
C GLY A 255 13.32 16.84 -0.05
N ARG A 256 12.18 16.43 0.53
CA ARG A 256 11.57 17.00 1.73
C ARG A 256 10.86 15.90 2.51
N LYS A 257 10.74 16.06 3.83
CA LYS A 257 9.98 15.15 4.69
C LYS A 257 8.88 15.89 5.42
N LEU A 258 7.78 15.18 5.66
CA LEU A 258 6.74 15.57 6.59
C LEU A 258 7.08 15.01 7.96
N LEU A 259 7.22 15.88 8.96
CA LEU A 259 7.30 15.53 10.37
C LEU A 259 5.93 15.70 11.01
N ILE A 260 5.59 14.77 11.89
CA ILE A 260 4.27 14.69 12.52
C ILE A 260 4.48 14.61 14.02
N ASP A 261 3.86 15.51 14.74
CA ASP A 261 3.75 15.53 16.19
C ASP A 261 2.27 15.49 16.58
N LEU A 262 1.78 14.32 16.99
CA LEU A 262 0.39 14.17 17.42
C LEU A 262 0.15 14.56 18.88
N LEU A 263 1.21 14.85 19.62
CA LEU A 263 1.07 15.33 20.99
C LEU A 263 0.65 16.80 20.98
N ASP A 264 1.32 17.60 20.14
CA ASP A 264 1.04 19.03 19.95
C ASP A 264 0.17 19.32 18.71
N MET A 265 -0.21 18.29 17.95
CA MET A 265 -0.99 18.38 16.71
C MET A 265 -0.32 19.26 15.63
N ASP A 266 1.00 19.14 15.50
CA ASP A 266 1.80 19.84 14.49
C ASP A 266 2.23 18.92 13.35
N LEU A 267 2.07 19.41 12.12
CA LEU A 267 2.49 18.75 10.90
C LEU A 267 3.36 19.72 10.10
N HIS A 268 4.66 19.44 10.06
CA HIS A 268 5.65 20.35 9.49
C HIS A 268 6.42 19.70 8.34
N VAL A 269 6.48 20.38 7.18
CA VAL A 269 7.28 19.95 6.03
C VAL A 269 8.62 20.66 6.05
N MET A 270 9.72 19.89 5.99
CA MET A 270 11.08 20.44 5.95
C MET A 270 11.96 19.76 4.88
N PRO A 271 13.04 20.41 4.39
CA PRO A 271 14.02 19.79 3.50
C PRO A 271 14.74 18.58 4.11
N LEU A 272 15.23 17.67 3.25
CA LEU A 272 16.02 16.47 3.61
C LEU A 272 17.55 16.67 3.66
#